data_AF-A0A3E1Q9E6-F1
#
_entry.id   AF-A0A3E1Q9E6-F1
#
_cell.length_a   1.000
_cell.length_b   1.000
_cell.length_c   1.000
_cell.angle_alpha   90.00
_cell.angle_beta   90.00
_cell.angle_gamma   90.00
#
_symmetry.space_group_name_H-M   'P 1'
#
loop_
_entity.id
_entity.type
_entity.pdbx_description
1 polymer ?
#
loop_
_entity_poly.entity_id
_entity_poly.type
_entity_poly.pdbx_seq_one_letter_code
_entity_poly.pdbx_strand_id
1 'polypeptide(L)'
;MKNIVKILAIALVMVAGVQYTNAQSLSQDADRPEVIAKKKVADISTKLGIDDSQERALFRYYTSYEMKYKKNLAGKDLNEPKLAAEKKEYMDDLKANVKKTLNDEQYNKWLAMLKE
;
A
#
# COMPACT_ATOMS: atom_id res chain seq x y z
N MET A 1 23.69 -9.27 -57.21
CA MET A 1 22.29 -8.80 -57.16
C MET A 1 21.64 -9.31 -55.89
N LYS A 2 21.19 -8.35 -55.04
CA LYS A 2 19.89 -8.34 -54.33
C LYS A 2 19.66 -9.44 -53.27
N ASN A 3 19.62 -9.24 -51.95
CA ASN A 3 19.28 -8.07 -51.12
C ASN A 3 19.94 -8.26 -49.72
N ILE A 4 20.81 -7.37 -49.22
CA ILE A 4 20.49 -6.14 -48.47
C ILE A 4 19.69 -6.47 -47.19
N VAL A 5 20.35 -6.72 -46.05
CA VAL A 5 20.65 -5.71 -45.01
C VAL A 5 19.43 -4.85 -44.67
N LYS A 6 18.69 -5.25 -43.63
CA LYS A 6 17.83 -4.38 -42.82
C LYS A 6 18.00 -4.85 -41.37
N ILE A 7 19.01 -4.35 -40.66
CA ILE A 7 18.90 -3.26 -39.67
C ILE A 7 17.80 -3.56 -38.65
N LEU A 8 18.21 -3.95 -37.45
CA LEU A 8 17.65 -3.46 -36.18
C LEU A 8 18.63 -3.82 -35.06
N ALA A 9 19.64 -2.96 -34.92
CA ALA A 9 20.37 -2.83 -33.67
C ALA A 9 19.41 -2.19 -32.66
N ILE A 10 18.91 -2.98 -31.71
CA ILE A 10 18.26 -2.45 -30.51
C ILE A 10 19.26 -2.60 -29.37
N ALA A 11 20.08 -1.56 -29.22
CA ALA A 11 20.75 -1.29 -27.96
C ALA A 11 19.66 -0.84 -26.96
N LEU A 12 19.07 -1.79 -26.23
CA LEU A 12 18.28 -1.47 -25.05
C LEU A 12 19.21 -1.49 -23.84
N VAL A 13 19.64 -0.28 -23.52
CA VAL A 13 20.23 0.12 -22.25
C VAL A 13 19.45 -0.55 -21.10
N MET A 14 20.07 -1.52 -20.43
CA MET A 14 19.61 -2.01 -19.13
C MET A 14 19.95 -0.95 -18.07
N VAL A 15 19.18 0.13 -18.08
CA VAL A 15 19.12 1.10 -16.97
C VAL A 15 18.41 0.41 -15.80
N ALA A 16 19.08 0.46 -14.65
CA ALA A 16 18.51 0.23 -13.32
C ALA A 16 17.73 -1.08 -13.16
N GLY A 17 18.47 -2.18 -13.00
CA GLY A 17 17.97 -3.35 -12.28
C GLY A 17 17.71 -2.98 -10.82
N VAL A 18 16.55 -2.38 -10.54
CA VAL A 18 15.99 -2.38 -9.19
C VAL A 18 15.68 -3.84 -8.89
N GLN A 19 16.56 -4.47 -8.14
CA GLN A 19 16.39 -5.86 -7.69
C GLN A 19 15.20 -5.92 -6.73
N TYR A 20 13.99 -5.98 -7.26
CA TYR A 20 12.85 -6.47 -6.49
C TYR A 20 12.99 -7.98 -6.43
N THR A 21 13.84 -8.47 -5.53
CA THR A 21 13.85 -9.86 -5.08
C THR A 21 12.53 -10.15 -4.37
N ASN A 22 11.45 -10.37 -5.13
CA ASN A 22 10.22 -10.99 -4.65
C ASN A 22 10.45 -12.51 -4.56
N ALA A 23 11.35 -12.93 -3.69
CA ALA A 23 11.72 -14.33 -3.53
C ALA A 23 10.78 -15.02 -2.52
N GLN A 24 9.70 -15.59 -3.05
CA GLN A 24 9.24 -16.95 -2.74
C GLN A 24 9.05 -17.39 -1.25
N SER A 25 8.67 -16.48 -0.35
CA SER A 25 8.09 -16.83 0.97
C SER A 25 6.73 -16.18 1.22
N LEU A 26 6.25 -15.34 0.29
CA LEU A 26 5.08 -14.48 0.47
C LEU A 26 3.74 -15.23 0.49
N SER A 27 3.66 -16.48 -0.01
CA SER A 27 2.37 -17.18 -0.13
C SER A 27 1.87 -17.75 1.19
N GLN A 28 2.75 -18.01 2.16
CA GLN A 28 2.37 -18.58 3.46
C GLN A 28 1.91 -17.50 4.46
N ASP A 29 2.45 -16.29 4.32
CA ASP A 29 2.25 -15.17 5.26
C ASP A 29 1.41 -14.02 4.67
N ALA A 30 0.71 -14.24 3.56
CA ALA A 30 0.02 -13.19 2.82
C ALA A 30 -1.07 -12.45 3.63
N ASP A 31 -1.64 -13.08 4.66
CA ASP A 31 -2.69 -12.51 5.51
C ASP A 31 -2.14 -11.74 6.73
N ARG A 32 -0.82 -11.74 6.94
CA ARG A 32 -0.23 -11.07 8.09
C ARG A 32 -0.50 -9.57 8.03
N PRO A 33 -0.92 -8.93 9.15
CA PRO A 33 -1.19 -7.50 9.19
C PRO A 33 -0.07 -6.64 8.61
N GLU A 34 1.18 -7.03 8.86
CA GLU A 34 2.38 -6.33 8.38
C GLU A 34 2.55 -6.46 6.86
N VAL A 35 2.23 -7.62 6.28
CA VAL A 35 2.34 -7.85 4.84
C VAL A 35 1.27 -7.05 4.09
N ILE A 36 0.05 -7.02 4.63
CA ILE A 36 -1.05 -6.21 4.08
C ILE A 36 -0.72 -4.72 4.22
N ALA A 37 -0.28 -4.28 5.40
CA ALA A 37 0.10 -2.90 5.65
C ALA A 37 1.24 -2.44 4.74
N LYS A 38 2.29 -3.25 4.56
CA LYS A 38 3.40 -2.93 3.67
C LYS A 38 2.95 -2.72 2.22
N LYS A 39 2.05 -3.58 1.72
CA LYS A 39 1.48 -3.43 0.37
C LYS A 39 0.68 -2.13 0.23
N LYS A 40 -0.20 -1.84 1.21
CA LYS A 40 -1.01 -0.61 1.21
C LYS A 40 -0.13 0.63 1.26
N VAL A 41 0.85 0.65 2.15
CA VAL A 41 1.75 1.80 2.30
C VAL A 41 2.64 1.98 1.08
N ALA A 42 3.14 0.92 0.44
CA ALA A 42 3.91 1.06 -0.80
C ALA A 42 3.09 1.71 -1.94
N ASP A 43 1.81 1.33 -2.09
CA ASP A 43 0.90 1.96 -3.06
C ASP A 43 0.66 3.44 -2.74
N ILE A 44 0.42 3.76 -1.45
CA ILE A 44 0.24 5.13 -0.98
C ILE A 44 1.52 5.96 -1.16
N SER A 45 2.69 5.42 -0.81
CA SER A 45 3.98 6.09 -0.92
C SER A 45 4.24 6.57 -2.34
N THR A 46 4.01 5.69 -3.30
CA THR A 46 4.22 5.96 -4.73
C THR A 46 3.29 7.09 -5.24
N LYS A 47 2.07 7.18 -4.70
CA LYS A 47 1.05 8.14 -5.16
C LYS A 47 1.12 9.50 -4.45
N LEU A 48 1.55 9.52 -3.18
CA LEU A 48 1.57 10.73 -2.36
C LEU A 48 2.93 11.44 -2.31
N GLY A 49 4.00 10.78 -2.77
CA GLY A 49 5.35 11.35 -2.70
C GLY A 49 5.75 11.67 -1.26
N ILE A 50 5.45 10.75 -0.34
CA ILE A 50 5.77 10.88 1.09
C ILE A 50 7.21 10.43 1.36
N ASP A 51 7.81 10.99 2.41
CA ASP A 51 9.19 10.65 2.80
C ASP A 51 9.29 9.36 3.64
N ASP A 52 10.51 8.85 3.82
CA ASP A 52 10.80 7.64 4.60
C ASP A 52 10.24 7.67 6.03
N SER A 53 10.20 8.83 6.67
CA SER A 53 9.71 8.98 8.04
C SER A 53 8.20 8.86 8.09
N GLN A 54 7.51 9.48 7.12
CA GLN A 54 6.07 9.37 6.91
C GLN A 54 5.71 7.92 6.57
N GLU A 55 6.44 7.28 5.65
CA GLU A 55 6.24 5.88 5.27
C GLU A 55 6.30 4.95 6.48
N ARG A 56 7.32 5.07 7.33
CA ARG A 56 7.46 4.25 8.55
C ARG A 56 6.34 4.51 9.56
N ALA A 57 5.87 5.76 9.67
CA ALA A 57 4.74 6.10 10.54
C ALA A 57 3.43 5.48 10.02
N LEU A 58 3.13 5.65 8.74
CA LEU A 58 1.99 5.02 8.07
C LEU A 58 2.03 3.51 8.19
N PHE A 59 3.19 2.87 8.00
CA PHE A 59 3.34 1.42 8.15
C PHE A 59 2.90 0.93 9.54
N ARG A 60 3.28 1.64 10.60
CA ARG A 60 2.85 1.31 11.98
C ARG A 60 1.34 1.49 12.16
N TYR A 61 0.78 2.58 11.64
CA TYR A 61 -0.67 2.84 11.76
C TYR A 61 -1.51 1.83 10.99
N TYR A 62 -1.12 1.50 9.75
CA TYR A 62 -1.77 0.48 8.95
C TYR A 62 -1.62 -0.91 9.58
N THR A 63 -0.45 -1.26 10.11
CA THR A 63 -0.29 -2.54 10.83
C THR A 63 -1.24 -2.66 12.01
N SER A 64 -1.39 -1.58 12.80
CA SER A 64 -2.34 -1.55 13.91
C SER A 64 -3.79 -1.67 13.42
N TYR A 65 -4.16 -0.99 12.34
CA TYR A 65 -5.48 -1.09 11.73
C TYR A 65 -5.77 -2.53 11.26
N GLU A 66 -4.86 -3.14 10.50
CA GLU A 66 -5.00 -4.51 10.00
C GLU A 66 -5.06 -5.53 11.13
N MET A 67 -4.31 -5.33 12.22
CA MET A 67 -4.38 -6.19 13.40
C MET A 67 -5.76 -6.13 14.05
N LYS A 68 -6.30 -4.91 14.29
CA LYS A 68 -7.65 -4.73 14.84
C LYS A 68 -8.71 -5.35 13.92
N TYR A 69 -8.59 -5.10 12.62
CA TYR A 69 -9.49 -5.67 11.61
C TYR A 69 -9.46 -7.19 11.62
N LYS A 70 -8.27 -7.81 11.56
CA LYS A 70 -8.11 -9.26 11.58
C LYS A 70 -8.67 -9.90 12.85
N LYS A 71 -8.42 -9.29 14.02
CA LYS A 71 -8.86 -9.82 15.31
C LYS A 71 -10.38 -9.73 15.50
N ASN A 72 -10.98 -8.62 15.07
CA ASN A 72 -12.33 -8.28 15.48
C ASN A 72 -13.36 -8.36 14.35
N LEU A 73 -12.95 -8.26 13.08
CA LEU A 73 -13.85 -8.08 11.94
C LEU A 73 -13.69 -9.16 10.86
N ALA A 74 -12.51 -9.75 10.69
CA ALA A 74 -12.29 -10.76 9.65
C ALA A 74 -13.22 -11.97 9.82
N GLY A 75 -13.86 -12.38 8.71
CA GLY A 75 -14.79 -13.52 8.69
C GLY A 75 -16.18 -13.23 9.29
N LYS A 76 -16.47 -12.00 9.70
CA LYS A 76 -17.78 -11.60 10.25
C LYS A 76 -18.59 -10.76 9.26
N ASP A 77 -19.89 -10.65 9.48
CA ASP A 77 -20.77 -9.81 8.68
C ASP A 77 -20.62 -8.33 9.06
N LEU A 78 -19.96 -7.56 8.21
CA LEU A 78 -19.70 -6.13 8.43
C LEU A 78 -20.96 -5.26 8.29
N ASN A 79 -22.10 -5.83 7.88
CA ASN A 79 -23.38 -5.13 7.85
C ASN A 79 -24.08 -5.13 9.20
N GLU A 80 -23.63 -5.95 10.17
CA GLU A 80 -24.10 -5.87 11.53
C GLU A 80 -23.78 -4.48 12.11
N PRO A 81 -24.76 -3.74 12.68
CA PRO A 81 -24.56 -2.36 13.11
C PRO A 81 -23.36 -2.16 14.04
N LYS A 82 -23.12 -3.13 14.93
CA LYS A 82 -21.99 -3.11 15.87
C LYS A 82 -20.65 -3.24 15.13
N LEU A 83 -20.52 -4.19 14.21
CA LEU A 83 -19.29 -4.42 13.46
C LEU A 83 -19.01 -3.30 12.45
N ALA A 84 -20.06 -2.72 11.87
CA ALA A 84 -19.96 -1.51 11.05
C ALA A 84 -19.43 -0.32 11.87
N ALA A 85 -19.93 -0.13 13.09
CA ALA A 85 -19.45 0.90 14.01
C ALA A 85 -17.98 0.69 14.40
N GLU A 86 -17.58 -0.55 14.75
CA GLU A 86 -16.18 -0.89 15.06
C GLU A 86 -15.25 -0.63 13.87
N LYS A 87 -15.66 -1.04 12.66
CA LYS A 87 -14.90 -0.77 11.43
C LYS A 87 -14.70 0.73 11.21
N LYS A 88 -15.76 1.53 11.43
CA LYS A 88 -15.71 2.98 11.32
C LYS A 88 -14.76 3.58 12.35
N GLU A 89 -14.84 3.16 13.61
CA GLU A 89 -13.94 3.61 14.67
C GLU A 89 -12.47 3.36 14.31
N TYR A 90 -12.14 2.16 13.82
CA TYR A 90 -10.76 1.85 13.44
C TYR A 90 -10.26 2.67 12.25
N MET A 91 -11.16 2.98 11.32
CA MET A 91 -10.86 3.86 10.19
C MET A 91 -10.68 5.32 10.64
N ASP A 92 -11.48 5.79 11.60
CA ASP A 92 -11.36 7.14 12.14
C ASP A 92 -10.07 7.31 12.95
N ASP A 93 -9.67 6.30 13.73
CA ASP A 93 -8.36 6.23 14.38
C ASP A 93 -7.22 6.33 13.36
N LEU A 94 -7.32 5.58 12.24
CA LEU A 94 -6.32 5.61 11.17
C LEU A 94 -6.25 7.01 10.56
N LYS A 95 -7.40 7.62 10.21
CA LYS A 95 -7.47 8.99 9.66
C LYS A 95 -6.83 10.01 10.59
N ALA A 96 -7.13 9.93 11.90
CA ALA A 96 -6.57 10.85 12.88
C ALA A 96 -5.04 10.76 12.97
N ASN A 97 -4.47 9.55 12.86
CA ASN A 97 -3.02 9.36 12.87
C ASN A 97 -2.37 9.79 11.55
N VAL A 98 -2.96 9.42 10.41
CA VAL A 98 -2.45 9.81 9.09
C VAL A 98 -2.44 11.33 8.93
N LYS A 99 -3.49 12.03 9.40
CA LYS A 99 -3.56 13.50 9.39
C LYS A 99 -2.42 14.18 10.15
N LYS A 100 -1.91 13.56 11.21
CA LYS A 100 -0.79 14.10 12.01
C LYS A 100 0.57 13.92 11.33
N THR A 101 0.66 13.03 10.36
CA THR A 101 1.91 12.65 9.69
C THR A 101 2.05 13.27 8.31
N LEU A 102 0.94 13.38 7.58
CA LEU A 102 0.90 13.96 6.26
C LEU A 102 0.68 15.46 6.32
N ASN A 103 1.22 16.19 5.34
CA ASN A 103 0.79 17.57 5.12
C ASN A 103 -0.63 17.61 4.52
N ASP A 104 -1.26 18.79 4.47
CA ASP A 104 -2.65 18.93 4.04
C ASP A 104 -2.89 18.44 2.60
N GLU A 105 -1.96 18.68 1.68
CA GLU A 105 -2.07 18.23 0.30
C GLU A 105 -2.05 16.70 0.20
N GLN A 106 -1.06 16.08 0.85
CA GLN A 106 -0.89 14.63 0.92
C GLN A 106 -2.10 13.98 1.61
N TYR A 107 -2.59 14.57 2.70
CA TYR A 107 -3.75 14.06 3.44
C TYR A 107 -5.03 14.13 2.60
N ASN A 108 -5.26 15.23 1.88
CA ASN A 108 -6.43 15.35 1.01
C ASN A 108 -6.39 14.37 -0.16
N LYS A 109 -5.21 14.17 -0.77
CA LYS A 109 -5.01 13.12 -1.79
C LYS A 109 -5.27 11.73 -1.22
N TRP A 110 -4.76 11.44 -0.03
CA TRP A 110 -5.02 10.18 0.68
C TRP A 110 -6.51 9.95 0.94
N LEU A 111 -7.24 10.98 1.39
CA LEU A 111 -8.69 10.89 1.59
C LEU A 111 -9.46 10.61 0.29
N ALA A 112 -9.01 11.14 -0.84
CA ALA A 112 -9.61 10.86 -2.14
C ALA A 112 -9.44 9.38 -2.52
N MET A 113 -8.25 8.80 -2.27
CA MET A 113 -7.97 7.37 -2.53
C MET A 113 -8.82 6.41 -1.67
N LEU A 114 -9.40 6.85 -0.56
CA LEU A 114 -10.28 6.01 0.27
C LEU A 114 -11.72 5.90 -0.26
N LYS A 115 -12.10 6.77 -1.21
CA LYS A 115 -13.46 6.83 -1.77
C LYS A 115 -13.60 6.07 -3.09
N GLU A 116 -12.49 5.68 -3.68
CA GLU A 116 -12.39 4.81 -4.87
C GLU A 116 -12.50 3.33 -4.48
#